data_AF-A0A966P7J8-F1
#
_entry.id   AF-A0A966P7J8-F1
#
_cell.length_a   1.000
_cell.length_b   1.000
_cell.length_c   1.000
_cell.angle_alpha   90.00
_cell.angle_beta   90.00
_cell.angle_gamma   90.00
#
_symmetry.space_group_name_H-M   'P 1'
#
loop_
_entity.id
_entity.type
_entity.pdbx_description
1 polymer ?
#
loop_
_entity_poly.entity_id
_entity_poly.type
_entity_poly.pdbx_seq_one_letter_code
_entity_poly.pdbx_strand_id
1 'polypeptide(L)'
;MGVICARRKGLIASVTRLVQFGELKSEVKENYTKLLNVEAAFLDGTRPGATLAEAFKAGQVEYLKQGFDRDEWTNHHQGGPTGYLPRDFTAHEKTEQLIQVRNAIAWNPSAAGLKVEDTLVVTESGFDFVTGSSEWPSLKIAGRSRPDIAIR
;
A
#
# COMPACT_ATOMS: atom_id res chain seq x y z
N MET A 1 -3.95 10.37 -10.99
CA MET A 1 -3.71 9.08 -10.31
C MET A 1 -4.19 7.95 -11.21
N GLY A 2 -3.36 6.94 -11.46
CA GLY A 2 -3.77 5.71 -12.13
C GLY A 2 -3.86 4.57 -11.13
N VAL A 3 -5.05 3.97 -11.00
CA VAL A 3 -5.30 2.77 -10.17
C VAL A 3 -5.63 1.64 -11.14
N ILE A 4 -4.77 0.63 -11.21
CA ILE A 4 -4.84 -0.41 -12.24
C ILE A 4 -4.88 -1.78 -11.57
N CYS A 5 -5.83 -2.61 -11.98
CA CYS A 5 -5.88 -4.04 -11.67
C CYS A 5 -5.70 -4.83 -12.96
N ALA A 6 -4.48 -5.30 -13.23
CA ALA A 6 -4.19 -6.11 -14.40
C ALA A 6 -4.53 -7.57 -14.12
N ARG A 7 -5.19 -8.25 -15.06
CA ARG A 7 -5.56 -9.66 -14.93
C ARG A 7 -4.82 -10.52 -15.95
N ARG A 8 -4.20 -11.61 -15.51
CA ARG A 8 -3.58 -12.62 -16.37
C ARG A 8 -3.81 -14.03 -15.81
N LYS A 9 -4.33 -14.94 -16.65
CA LYS A 9 -4.64 -16.33 -16.27
C LYS A 9 -5.50 -16.45 -15.00
N GLY A 10 -6.46 -15.54 -14.83
CA GLY A 10 -7.32 -15.51 -13.65
C GLY A 10 -6.79 -14.70 -12.49
N LEU A 11 -5.47 -14.53 -12.36
CA LEU A 11 -4.84 -13.76 -11.28
C LEU A 11 -4.85 -12.26 -11.55
N ILE A 12 -4.98 -11.47 -10.50
CA ILE A 12 -5.03 -10.02 -10.50
C ILE A 12 -3.82 -9.48 -9.74
N ALA A 13 -3.17 -8.47 -10.31
CA ALA A 13 -2.17 -7.66 -9.65
C ALA A 13 -2.62 -6.18 -9.70
N SER A 14 -2.69 -5.55 -8.54
CA SER A 14 -3.06 -4.16 -8.34
C SER A 14 -1.84 -3.27 -8.18
N VAL A 15 -1.88 -2.09 -8.80
CA VAL A 15 -0.83 -1.08 -8.73
C VAL A 15 -1.46 0.31 -8.81
N THR A 16 -0.99 1.24 -7.97
CA THR A 16 -1.38 2.64 -8.04
C THR A 16 -0.17 3.54 -8.25
N ARG A 17 -0.27 4.48 -9.20
CA ARG A 17 0.79 5.45 -9.53
C ARG A 17 0.26 6.87 -9.65
N LEU A 18 1.05 7.83 -9.18
CA LEU A 18 0.70 9.26 -9.21
C LEU A 18 1.52 9.98 -10.28
N VAL A 19 0.83 10.73 -11.12
CA VAL A 19 1.43 11.64 -12.10
C VAL A 19 0.92 13.04 -11.79
N GLN A 20 1.82 14.00 -11.68
CA GLN A 20 1.54 15.42 -11.60
C GLN A 20 1.93 16.04 -12.95
N PHE A 21 0.99 16.72 -13.58
CA PHE A 21 1.28 17.56 -14.74
C PHE A 21 1.64 18.97 -14.28
N GLY A 22 2.79 19.48 -14.73
CA GLY A 22 3.32 20.77 -14.27
C GLY A 22 3.92 20.73 -12.86
N GLU A 23 3.90 21.87 -12.17
CA GLU A 23 4.60 22.02 -10.89
C GLU A 23 3.98 21.17 -9.76
N LEU A 24 4.83 20.42 -9.05
CA LEU A 24 4.46 19.69 -7.85
C LEU A 24 4.63 20.57 -6.62
N LYS A 25 3.52 20.98 -6.00
CA LYS A 25 3.53 21.73 -4.74
C LYS A 25 4.22 20.92 -3.64
N SER A 26 5.03 21.59 -2.82
CA SER A 26 5.76 20.97 -1.69
C SER A 26 4.84 20.22 -0.74
N GLU A 27 3.69 20.81 -0.41
CA GLU A 27 2.68 20.21 0.47
C GLU A 27 2.18 18.84 -0.05
N VAL A 28 1.95 18.70 -1.36
CA VAL A 28 1.53 17.43 -1.96
C VAL A 28 2.64 16.38 -1.82
N LYS A 29 3.90 16.77 -2.05
CA LYS A 29 5.06 15.90 -1.89
C LYS A 29 5.27 15.46 -0.43
N GLU A 30 5.11 16.38 0.50
CA GLU A 30 5.20 16.13 1.95
C GLU A 30 4.08 15.18 2.40
N ASN A 31 2.84 15.45 2.00
CA ASN A 31 1.69 14.58 2.33
C ASN A 31 1.80 13.20 1.68
N TYR A 32 2.39 13.10 0.48
CA TYR A 32 2.67 11.81 -0.12
C TYR A 32 3.75 11.03 0.63
N THR A 33 4.81 11.71 1.07
CA THR A 33 5.86 11.10 1.90
C THR A 33 5.28 10.58 3.22
N LYS A 34 4.39 11.35 3.86
CA LYS A 34 3.63 10.92 5.04
C LYS A 34 2.80 9.67 4.76
N LEU A 35 2.08 9.62 3.64
CA LEU A 35 1.29 8.45 3.24
C LEU A 35 2.16 7.22 2.95
N LEU A 36 3.36 7.41 2.40
CA LEU A 36 4.33 6.32 2.20
C LEU A 36 4.86 5.77 3.54
N ASN A 37 5.02 6.61 4.58
CA ASN A 37 5.34 6.11 5.92
C ASN A 37 4.20 5.26 6.49
N VAL A 38 2.95 5.65 6.24
CA VAL A 38 1.78 4.84 6.60
C VAL A 38 1.81 3.49 5.90
N GLU A 39 2.08 3.47 4.59
CA GLU A 39 2.27 2.24 3.84
C GLU A 39 3.39 1.38 4.41
N ALA A 40 4.52 1.98 4.78
CA ALA A 40 5.62 1.27 5.40
C ALA A 40 5.19 0.55 6.70
N ALA A 41 4.31 1.13 7.51
CA ALA A 41 3.77 0.48 8.69
C ALA A 41 2.87 -0.74 8.36
N PHE A 42 2.03 -0.66 7.32
CA PHE A 42 1.30 -1.83 6.83
C PHE A 42 2.24 -2.94 6.35
N LEU A 43 3.29 -2.55 5.61
CA LEU A 43 4.29 -3.46 5.06
C LEU A 43 5.14 -4.11 6.17
N ASP A 44 5.58 -3.35 7.17
CA ASP A 44 6.32 -3.85 8.33
C ASP A 44 5.49 -4.87 9.14
N GLY A 45 4.17 -4.66 9.24
CA GLY A 45 3.25 -5.60 9.85
C GLY A 45 2.99 -6.87 9.02
N THR A 46 3.38 -6.90 7.75
CA THR A 46 3.13 -8.00 6.82
C THR A 46 4.22 -9.06 6.93
N ARG A 47 4.02 -10.03 7.82
CA ARG A 47 4.96 -11.14 8.06
C ARG A 47 4.23 -12.46 8.32
N PRO A 48 4.80 -13.61 7.95
CA PRO A 48 4.21 -14.91 8.26
C PRO A 48 3.87 -15.04 9.76
N GLY A 49 2.66 -15.49 10.05
CA GLY A 49 2.16 -15.70 11.41
C GLY A 49 1.58 -14.47 12.10
N ALA A 50 1.73 -13.26 11.54
CA ALA A 50 0.94 -12.11 11.97
C ALA A 50 -0.48 -12.19 11.37
N THR A 51 -1.46 -11.58 12.01
CA THR A 51 -2.82 -11.41 11.46
C THR A 51 -2.88 -10.19 10.53
N LEU A 52 -3.83 -10.19 9.60
CA LEU A 52 -4.14 -8.99 8.80
C LEU A 52 -4.57 -7.82 9.68
N ALA A 53 -5.27 -8.07 10.79
CA ALA A 53 -5.65 -7.06 11.78
C ALA A 53 -4.44 -6.37 12.43
N GLU A 54 -3.37 -7.11 12.75
CA GLU A 54 -2.15 -6.53 13.30
C GLU A 54 -1.47 -5.58 12.30
N ALA A 55 -1.32 -5.99 11.04
CA ALA A 55 -0.79 -5.13 9.98
C ALA A 55 -1.68 -3.90 9.73
N PHE A 56 -3.00 -4.10 9.74
CA PHE A 56 -3.97 -3.02 9.58
C PHE A 56 -3.87 -1.99 10.71
N LYS A 57 -3.79 -2.45 11.96
CA LYS A 57 -3.66 -1.58 13.13
C LYS A 57 -2.34 -0.80 13.13
N ALA A 58 -1.25 -1.40 12.64
CA ALA A 58 0.02 -0.68 12.49
C ALA A 58 -0.13 0.52 11.53
N GLY A 59 -0.74 0.31 10.36
CA GLY A 59 -1.03 1.39 9.42
C GLY A 59 -2.00 2.44 9.96
N GLN A 60 -3.07 2.01 10.64
CA GLN A 60 -4.03 2.91 11.29
C GLN A 60 -3.36 3.84 12.32
N VAL A 61 -2.46 3.30 13.15
CA VAL A 61 -1.70 4.08 14.13
C VAL A 61 -0.74 5.04 13.42
N GLU A 62 -0.17 4.63 12.30
CA GLU A 62 0.76 5.46 11.54
C GLU A 62 0.08 6.67 10.89
N TYR A 63 -1.18 6.55 10.44
CA TYR A 63 -1.96 7.71 9.98
C TYR A 63 -1.97 8.85 11.02
N LEU A 64 -2.25 8.52 12.27
CA LEU A 64 -2.25 9.48 13.39
C LEU A 64 -0.86 10.10 13.64
N LYS A 65 0.20 9.28 13.63
CA LYS A 65 1.58 9.78 13.84
C LYS A 65 2.04 10.73 12.74
N GLN A 66 1.61 10.49 11.50
CA GLN A 66 1.94 11.34 10.36
C GLN A 66 1.09 12.62 10.29
N GLY A 67 0.13 12.78 11.23
CA GLY A 67 -0.69 13.99 11.36
C GLY A 67 -1.88 14.05 10.41
N PHE A 68 -2.34 12.91 9.89
CA PHE A 68 -3.64 12.84 9.21
C PHE A 68 -4.79 12.89 10.23
N ASP A 69 -5.98 13.22 9.75
CA ASP A 69 -7.19 13.19 10.57
C ASP A 69 -7.39 11.78 11.15
N ARG A 70 -7.94 11.74 12.38
CA ARG A 70 -8.08 10.50 13.16
C ARG A 70 -8.84 9.40 12.41
N ASP A 71 -9.76 9.80 11.55
CA ASP A 71 -10.65 8.96 10.76
C ASP A 71 -10.28 8.93 9.26
N GLU A 72 -9.14 9.50 8.84
CA GLU A 72 -8.72 9.52 7.42
C GLU A 72 -8.72 8.11 6.79
N TRP A 73 -8.23 7.11 7.51
CA TRP A 73 -8.19 5.72 7.07
C TRP A 73 -9.57 5.09 6.85
N THR A 74 -10.66 5.72 7.32
CA THR A 74 -12.04 5.24 7.13
C THR A 74 -12.65 5.71 5.82
N ASN A 75 -12.07 6.73 5.17
CA ASN A 75 -12.56 7.29 3.91
C ASN A 75 -12.49 6.28 2.74
N HIS A 76 -11.67 5.23 2.88
CA HIS A 76 -11.51 4.16 1.91
C HIS A 76 -11.05 2.87 2.61
N HIS A 77 -11.23 1.71 2.00
CA HIS A 77 -10.60 0.50 2.53
C HIS A 77 -9.08 0.57 2.35
N GLN A 78 -8.31 -0.05 3.26
CA GLN A 78 -6.84 0.09 3.26
C GLN A 78 -6.11 -1.07 2.60
N GLY A 79 -6.85 -2.04 2.08
CA GLY A 79 -6.32 -3.13 1.28
C GLY A 79 -6.70 -4.48 1.86
N GLY A 80 -5.90 -5.50 1.56
CA GLY A 80 -6.13 -6.86 2.02
C GLY A 80 -5.61 -7.91 1.04
N PRO A 81 -5.96 -9.18 1.28
CA PRO A 81 -5.61 -10.29 0.40
C PRO A 81 -6.17 -10.09 -1.01
N THR A 82 -5.40 -10.54 -1.99
CA THR A 82 -5.74 -10.49 -3.41
C THR A 82 -5.24 -11.76 -4.10
N GLY A 83 -5.61 -11.95 -5.36
CA GLY A 83 -5.24 -13.12 -6.12
C GLY A 83 -6.19 -13.31 -7.28
N TYR A 84 -7.36 -13.91 -7.04
CA TYR A 84 -8.36 -14.11 -8.10
C TYR A 84 -9.42 -13.00 -8.13
N LEU A 85 -9.51 -12.19 -7.07
CA LEU A 85 -10.29 -10.96 -7.00
C LEU A 85 -9.38 -9.76 -6.76
N PRO A 86 -9.80 -8.53 -7.13
CA PRO A 86 -9.05 -7.33 -6.78
C PRO A 86 -8.79 -7.25 -5.28
N ARG A 87 -9.76 -7.68 -4.47
CA ARG A 87 -9.60 -8.09 -3.08
C ARG A 87 -10.43 -9.33 -2.84
N ASP A 88 -9.84 -10.36 -2.24
CA ASP A 88 -10.61 -11.53 -1.80
C ASP A 88 -11.55 -11.10 -0.66
N PHE A 89 -11.04 -10.21 0.21
CA PHE A 89 -11.82 -9.39 1.14
C PHE A 89 -10.97 -8.19 1.58
N THR A 90 -11.62 -7.15 2.09
CA THR A 90 -10.94 -5.98 2.67
C THR A 90 -10.53 -6.27 4.11
N ALA A 91 -9.26 -6.07 4.44
CA ALA A 91 -8.78 -6.19 5.81
C ALA A 91 -9.21 -4.98 6.66
N HIS A 92 -9.45 -5.24 7.94
CA HIS A 92 -9.84 -4.28 8.96
C HIS A 92 -9.35 -4.76 10.34
N GLU A 93 -9.66 -4.02 11.41
CA GLU A 93 -9.13 -4.25 12.76
C GLU A 93 -9.59 -5.55 13.44
N LYS A 94 -10.49 -6.32 12.80
CA LYS A 94 -10.99 -7.62 13.29
C LYS A 94 -10.73 -8.77 12.30
N THR A 95 -9.90 -8.54 11.29
CA THR A 95 -9.52 -9.56 10.31
C THR A 95 -8.43 -10.47 10.88
N GLU A 96 -8.83 -11.50 11.63
CA GLU A 96 -7.93 -12.40 12.37
C GLU A 96 -7.19 -13.43 11.49
N GLN A 97 -7.44 -13.45 10.19
CA GLN A 97 -6.76 -14.36 9.26
C GLN A 97 -5.24 -14.12 9.32
N LEU A 98 -4.50 -15.22 9.52
CA LEU A 98 -3.05 -15.21 9.54
C LEU A 98 -2.51 -14.96 8.12
N ILE A 99 -1.51 -14.12 8.06
CA ILE A 99 -0.65 -13.91 6.90
C ILE A 99 0.25 -15.15 6.79
N GLN A 100 0.19 -15.82 5.65
CA GLN A 100 0.95 -17.02 5.36
C GLN A 100 1.90 -16.81 4.18
N VAL A 101 2.96 -17.61 4.11
CA VAL A 101 3.84 -17.67 2.94
C VAL A 101 3.00 -17.98 1.70
N ARG A 102 3.30 -17.30 0.58
CA ARG A 102 2.56 -17.32 -0.70
C ARG A 102 1.21 -16.60 -0.70
N ASN A 103 0.81 -15.92 0.37
CA ASN A 103 -0.32 -14.99 0.26
C ASN A 103 0.07 -13.79 -0.62
N ALA A 104 -0.82 -13.45 -1.55
CA ALA A 104 -0.75 -12.18 -2.26
C ALA A 104 -1.59 -11.15 -1.50
N ILE A 105 -1.01 -9.98 -1.24
CA ILE A 105 -1.65 -8.89 -0.50
C ILE A 105 -1.40 -7.59 -1.27
N ALA A 106 -2.37 -6.69 -1.26
CA ALA A 106 -2.18 -5.33 -1.74
C ALA A 106 -2.72 -4.37 -0.66
N TRP A 107 -1.81 -3.77 0.09
CA TRP A 107 -2.10 -2.62 0.93
C TRP A 107 -2.19 -1.37 0.06
N ASN A 108 -3.16 -0.52 0.35
CA ASN A 108 -3.42 0.64 -0.50
C ASN A 108 -3.81 1.91 0.24
N PRO A 109 -2.98 2.36 1.21
CA PRO A 109 -3.29 3.53 1.97
C PRO A 109 -3.52 4.73 1.07
N SER A 110 -4.56 5.48 1.40
CA SER A 110 -5.02 6.66 0.68
C SER A 110 -5.25 7.85 1.61
N ALA A 111 -5.12 9.04 1.07
CA ALA A 111 -5.56 10.30 1.67
C ALA A 111 -6.14 11.18 0.55
N ALA A 112 -6.62 12.39 0.86
CA ALA A 112 -7.14 13.32 -0.13
C ALA A 112 -6.20 13.48 -1.35
N GLY A 113 -6.62 12.96 -2.51
CA GLY A 113 -5.86 13.03 -3.77
C GLY A 113 -4.62 12.12 -3.87
N LEU A 114 -4.33 11.32 -2.84
CA LEU A 114 -3.11 10.52 -2.74
C LEU A 114 -3.44 9.05 -2.50
N LYS A 115 -2.65 8.16 -3.10
CA LYS A 115 -2.71 6.72 -2.85
C LYS A 115 -1.41 6.07 -3.29
N VAL A 116 -0.98 5.05 -2.56
CA VAL A 116 0.10 4.15 -2.96
C VAL A 116 -0.41 2.73 -2.89
N GLU A 117 -0.02 1.89 -3.85
CA GLU A 117 -0.40 0.48 -3.88
C GLU A 117 0.58 -0.27 -4.77
N ASP A 118 1.07 -1.39 -4.26
CA ASP A 118 1.70 -2.46 -5.02
C ASP A 118 1.20 -3.80 -4.48
N THR A 119 1.12 -4.80 -5.36
CA THR A 119 0.86 -6.17 -4.94
C THR A 119 2.16 -6.81 -4.50
N LEU A 120 2.13 -7.43 -3.33
CA LEU A 120 3.23 -8.23 -2.80
C LEU A 120 2.83 -9.69 -2.68
N VAL A 121 3.83 -10.57 -2.66
CA VAL A 121 3.68 -11.99 -2.30
C VAL A 121 4.58 -12.27 -1.10
N VAL A 122 3.99 -12.79 -0.03
CA VAL A 122 4.70 -13.11 1.21
C VAL A 122 5.65 -14.29 0.99
N THR A 123 6.88 -14.17 1.47
CA THR A 123 7.93 -15.19 1.41
C THR A 123 8.28 -15.66 2.83
N GLU A 124 9.17 -16.65 2.95
CA GLU A 124 9.64 -17.12 4.27
C GLU A 124 10.42 -16.05 5.04
N SER A 125 11.06 -15.12 4.34
CA SER A 125 11.92 -14.08 4.92
C SER A 125 11.32 -12.66 4.86
N GLY A 126 10.09 -12.51 4.36
CA GLY A 126 9.44 -11.21 4.19
C GLY A 126 8.38 -11.24 3.08
N PHE A 127 8.59 -10.45 2.03
CA PHE A 127 7.73 -10.42 0.86
C PHE A 127 8.47 -9.84 -0.35
N ASP A 128 7.99 -10.18 -1.54
CA ASP A 128 8.44 -9.60 -2.81
C ASP A 128 7.31 -8.81 -3.46
N PHE A 129 7.59 -7.59 -3.93
CA PHE A 129 6.65 -6.88 -4.78
C PHE A 129 6.61 -7.51 -6.17
N VAL A 130 5.40 -7.82 -6.65
CA VAL A 130 5.17 -8.38 -8.00
C VAL A 130 4.62 -7.34 -8.98
N THR A 131 4.43 -6.10 -8.51
CA THR A 131 4.10 -4.93 -9.32
C THR A 131 5.14 -3.83 -9.14
N GLY A 132 5.14 -2.91 -10.10
CA GLY A 132 6.07 -1.79 -10.16
C GLY A 132 7.08 -1.94 -11.28
N SER A 133 7.76 -0.84 -11.57
CA SER A 133 8.80 -0.77 -12.59
C SER A 133 9.97 0.03 -12.04
N SER A 134 11.18 -0.40 -12.38
CA SER A 134 12.41 0.37 -12.13
C SER A 134 12.48 1.68 -12.92
N GLU A 135 11.64 1.82 -13.96
CA GLU A 135 11.54 3.04 -14.77
C GLU A 135 10.64 4.10 -14.12
N TRP A 136 9.83 3.73 -13.12
CA TRP A 136 9.04 4.70 -12.37
C TRP A 136 9.93 5.43 -11.36
N PRO A 137 9.82 6.76 -11.19
CA PRO A 137 10.59 7.47 -10.17
C PRO A 137 10.30 6.89 -8.79
N SER A 138 11.30 6.87 -7.92
CA SER A 138 11.21 6.23 -6.62
C SER A 138 11.95 7.01 -5.55
N LEU A 139 11.52 6.85 -4.31
CA LEU A 139 12.19 7.34 -3.11
C LEU A 139 12.35 6.21 -2.10
N LYS A 140 13.32 6.35 -1.19
CA LYS A 140 13.54 5.36 -0.12
C LYS A 140 12.69 5.69 1.11
N ILE A 141 11.86 4.75 1.54
CA ILE A 141 11.03 4.83 2.75
C ILE A 141 11.20 3.53 3.53
N ALA A 142 11.55 3.64 4.81
CA ALA A 142 11.82 2.48 5.69
C ALA A 142 12.72 1.41 5.04
N GLY A 143 13.78 1.85 4.34
CA GLY A 143 14.73 0.96 3.64
C GLY A 143 14.23 0.35 2.33
N ARG A 144 13.00 0.63 1.90
CA ARG A 144 12.38 0.11 0.66
C ARG A 144 12.33 1.19 -0.42
N SER A 145 12.50 0.78 -1.69
CA SER A 145 12.22 1.65 -2.83
C SER A 145 10.72 1.67 -3.09
N ARG A 146 10.08 2.83 -2.91
CA ARG A 146 8.64 3.04 -3.10
C ARG A 146 8.40 4.05 -4.23
N PRO A 147 7.28 3.95 -4.98
CA PRO A 147 7.03 4.83 -6.11
C PRO A 147 6.91 6.29 -5.66
N ASP A 148 7.57 7.20 -6.37
CA ASP A 148 7.39 8.64 -6.23
C ASP A 148 6.30 9.16 -7.18
N ILE A 149 5.92 10.42 -7.03
CA ILE A 149 5.08 11.15 -7.97
C ILE A 149 5.89 11.45 -9.23
N ALA A 150 5.45 10.95 -10.38
CA ALA A 150 6.06 11.31 -11.66
C ALA A 150 5.61 12.70 -12.10
N ILE A 151 6.57 13.58 -12.42
CA ILE A 151 6.30 14.90 -12.96
C ILE A 151 6.33 14.82 -14.50
N ARG A 152 5.34 15.41 -15.16
CA ARG A 152 5.16 15.43 -16.62
C ARG A 152 4.76 16.80 -17.15
#